data_AF-A0A8J6MIC5-F1
#
_entry.id   AF-A0A8J6MIC5-F1
#
_cell.length_a   1.000
_cell.length_b   1.000
_cell.length_c   1.000
_cell.angle_alpha   90.00
_cell.angle_beta   90.00
_cell.angle_gamma   90.00
#
_symmetry.space_group_name_H-M   'P 1'
#
loop_
_entity.id
_entity.type
_entity.pdbx_description
1 polymer ?
#
loop_
_entity_poly.entity_id
_entity_poly.type
_entity_poly.pdbx_seq_one_letter_code
_entity_poly.pdbx_strand_id
1 'polypeptide(L)'
;LAAWDEAARRFHLAALRAAANAARVAGSFGNRARAALLADIAAAQTRLAAATLAGRPGAPGADAAARLVEEAARVPELAAVTVAARALAALA
;
A
#
# COMPACT_ATOMS: atom_id res chain seq x y z
N LEU A 1 -16.30 9.98 -0.32
CA LEU A 1 -14.95 10.40 0.10
C LEU A 1 -14.53 9.77 1.43
N ALA A 2 -15.37 9.74 2.46
CA ALA A 2 -15.02 9.18 3.77
C ALA A 2 -14.35 7.78 3.74
N ALA A 3 -14.89 6.81 2.98
CA ALA A 3 -14.31 5.47 2.89
C ALA A 3 -12.92 5.43 2.20
N TRP A 4 -12.66 6.35 1.27
CA TRP A 4 -11.37 6.48 0.60
C TRP A 4 -10.30 6.95 1.60
N ASP A 5 -10.61 8.00 2.36
CA ASP A 5 -9.68 8.56 3.34
C ASP A 5 -9.50 7.64 4.54
N GLU A 6 -10.55 6.92 4.93
CA GLU A 6 -10.48 5.90 5.98
C GLU A 6 -9.54 4.76 5.60
N ALA A 7 -9.66 4.21 4.39
CA ALA A 7 -8.73 3.20 3.89
C ALA A 7 -7.28 3.73 3.87
N ALA A 8 -7.06 4.98 3.45
CA ALA A 8 -5.73 5.58 3.47
C ALA A 8 -5.13 5.67 4.87
N ARG A 9 -5.92 6.14 5.85
CA ARG A 9 -5.47 6.28 7.24
C ARG A 9 -5.22 4.93 7.89
N ARG A 10 -6.17 4.00 7.78
CA ARG A 10 -6.15 2.69 8.42
C ARG A 10 -4.94 1.84 8.06
N PHE A 11 -4.44 2.02 6.82
CA PHE A 11 -3.34 1.26 6.26
C PHE A 11 -2.10 2.12 5.98
N HIS A 12 -2.02 3.34 6.51
CA HIS A 12 -0.84 4.22 6.39
C HIS A 12 -0.36 4.44 4.94
N LEU A 13 -1.28 4.52 3.97
CA LEU A 13 -0.94 4.49 2.54
C LEU A 13 -0.15 5.71 2.07
N ALA A 14 -0.30 6.86 2.75
CA ALA A 14 0.51 8.04 2.47
C ALA A 14 2.00 7.80 2.78
N ALA A 15 2.29 7.15 3.91
CA ALA A 15 3.65 6.81 4.30
C ALA A 15 4.27 5.76 3.35
N LEU A 16 3.48 4.77 2.93
CA LEU A 16 3.92 3.78 1.95
C LEU A 16 4.28 4.40 0.61
N ARG A 17 3.47 5.34 0.10
CA ARG A 17 3.76 6.09 -1.13
C ARG A 17 5.00 6.94 -0.98
N ALA A 18 5.21 7.57 0.17
CA ALA A 18 6.41 8.35 0.44
C ALA A 18 7.66 7.45 0.41
N ALA A 19 7.63 6.29 1.06
CA ALA A 19 8.72 5.30 1.00
C ALA A 19 8.95 4.79 -0.43
N ALA A 20 7.87 4.50 -1.16
CA ALA A 20 7.92 4.10 -2.57
C ALA A 20 8.58 5.17 -3.45
N ASN A 21 8.43 6.46 -3.15
CA ASN A 21 9.07 7.57 -3.87
C ASN A 21 10.51 7.82 -3.42
N ALA A 22 10.81 7.64 -2.14
CA ALA A 22 12.15 7.82 -1.58
C ALA A 22 13.11 6.66 -1.93
N ALA A 23 12.57 5.48 -2.25
CA ALA A 23 13.38 4.29 -2.47
C ALA A 23 14.41 4.48 -3.58
N ARG A 24 15.63 3.97 -3.41
CA ARG A 24 16.64 4.05 -4.48
C ARG A 24 16.26 3.09 -5.60
N VAL A 25 16.23 3.58 -6.83
CA VAL A 25 16.02 2.77 -8.03
C VAL A 25 17.35 2.56 -8.75
N ALA A 26 17.57 1.35 -9.26
CA ALA A 26 18.74 1.00 -10.05
C ALA A 26 18.33 0.31 -11.36
N GLY A 27 19.19 0.41 -12.37
CA GLY A 27 18.97 -0.23 -13.67
C GLY A 27 17.91 0.45 -14.55
N SER A 28 17.80 -0.03 -15.79
CA SER A 28 16.92 0.53 -16.83
C SER A 28 15.43 0.40 -16.55
N PHE A 29 15.03 -0.50 -15.64
CA PHE A 29 13.63 -0.75 -15.28
C PHE A 29 13.19 -0.07 -13.99
N GLY A 30 14.10 0.51 -13.19
CA GLY A 30 13.80 0.97 -11.84
C GLY A 30 12.67 2.01 -11.75
N ASN A 31 12.66 3.00 -12.66
CA ASN A 31 11.58 4.00 -12.71
C ASN A 31 10.23 3.38 -13.09
N ARG A 32 10.22 2.40 -14.01
CA ARG A 32 8.97 1.71 -14.39
C ARG A 32 8.46 0.82 -13.27
N ALA A 33 9.36 0.12 -12.57
CA ALA A 33 9.01 -0.70 -11.41
C ALA A 33 8.40 0.15 -10.28
N ARG A 34 8.99 1.33 -10.00
CA ARG A 34 8.41 2.27 -9.03
C ARG A 34 7.02 2.75 -9.46
N ALA A 35 6.85 3.14 -10.72
CA ALA A 35 5.57 3.60 -11.25
C ALA A 35 4.48 2.51 -11.15
N ALA A 36 4.81 1.26 -11.51
CA ALA A 36 3.91 0.12 -11.36
C ALA A 36 3.53 -0.10 -9.89
N LEU A 37 4.50 -0.06 -8.98
CA LEU A 37 4.24 -0.23 -7.55
C LEU A 37 3.34 0.87 -6.96
N LEU A 38 3.52 2.13 -7.38
CA LEU A 38 2.62 3.22 -7.00
C LEU A 38 1.19 3.00 -7.51
N ALA A 39 1.04 2.48 -8.73
CA ALA A 39 -0.26 2.12 -9.28
C ALA A 39 -0.91 0.96 -8.50
N ASP A 40 -0.14 -0.05 -8.10
CA ASP A 40 -0.62 -1.16 -7.28
C ASP A 40 -1.13 -0.66 -5.91
N ILE A 41 -0.41 0.28 -5.27
CA ILE A 41 -0.85 0.90 -4.00
C ILE A 41 -2.16 1.68 -4.21
N ALA A 42 -2.32 2.38 -5.33
CA ALA A 42 -3.57 3.08 -5.65
C ALA A 42 -4.74 2.11 -5.87
N ALA A 43 -4.51 1.01 -6.61
CA ALA A 43 -5.51 -0.03 -6.83
C ALA A 43 -5.92 -0.72 -5.52
N ALA A 44 -4.98 -0.96 -4.61
CA ALA A 44 -5.26 -1.48 -3.27
C ALA A 44 -6.16 -0.53 -2.47
N GLN A 45 -5.88 0.79 -2.47
CA GLN A 45 -6.75 1.77 -1.80
C GLN A 45 -8.18 1.73 -2.34
N THR A 46 -8.34 1.67 -3.67
CA THR A 46 -9.66 1.58 -4.31
C THR A 46 -10.44 0.36 -3.84
N ARG A 47 -9.81 -0.82 -3.82
CA ARG A 47 -10.47 -2.06 -3.38
C ARG A 47 -10.81 -2.03 -1.89
N LEU A 48 -9.91 -1.54 -1.04
CA LEU A 48 -10.15 -1.39 0.39
C LEU A 48 -11.29 -0.42 0.68
N ALA A 49 -11.31 0.74 0.01
CA ALA A 49 -12.40 1.71 0.13
C ALA A 49 -13.75 1.11 -0.32
N ALA A 50 -13.75 0.33 -1.40
CA ALA A 50 -14.94 -0.39 -1.86
C ALA A 50 -15.42 -1.44 -0.83
N ALA A 51 -14.49 -2.17 -0.20
CA ALA A 51 -14.82 -3.12 0.87
C ALA A 51 -15.43 -2.41 2.10
N THR A 52 -14.90 -1.25 2.48
CA THR A 52 -15.47 -0.41 3.55
C THR A 52 -16.89 0.05 3.19
N LEU A 53 -17.12 0.54 1.97
CA LEU A 53 -18.45 0.94 1.50
C LEU A 53 -19.44 -0.23 1.49
N ALA A 54 -18.96 -1.44 1.20
CA ALA A 54 -19.76 -2.66 1.21
C ALA A 54 -19.99 -3.24 2.62
N GLY A 55 -19.59 -2.54 3.69
CA GLY A 55 -19.76 -2.99 5.07
C GLY A 55 -18.83 -4.13 5.48
N ARG A 56 -17.71 -4.34 4.76
CA ARG A 56 -16.70 -5.37 5.05
C ARG A 56 -15.32 -4.76 5.38
N PRO A 57 -15.20 -3.90 6.41
CA PRO A 57 -13.98 -3.12 6.65
C PRO A 57 -12.78 -3.90 7.26
N GLY A 58 -12.82 -5.23 7.33
CA GLY A 58 -11.79 -5.99 8.04
C GLY A 58 -11.64 -7.41 7.53
N ALA A 59 -10.93 -7.58 6.42
CA ALA A 59 -10.47 -8.91 6.02
C ALA A 59 -9.50 -9.50 7.07
N PRO A 60 -9.48 -10.83 7.26
CA PRO A 60 -8.48 -11.48 8.10
C PRO A 60 -7.07 -11.00 7.72
N GLY A 61 -6.27 -10.60 8.72
CA GLY A 61 -4.91 -10.11 8.50
C GLY A 61 -4.79 -8.61 8.23
N ALA A 62 -5.87 -7.82 8.30
CA ALA A 62 -5.82 -6.37 8.12
C ALA A 62 -4.81 -5.67 9.06
N ASP A 63 -4.74 -6.08 10.34
CA ASP A 63 -3.76 -5.57 11.30
C ASP A 63 -2.33 -5.93 10.92
N ALA A 64 -2.10 -7.16 10.46
CA ALA A 64 -0.78 -7.62 10.04
C ALA A 64 -0.32 -6.85 8.78
N ALA A 65 -1.22 -6.62 7.83
CA ALA A 65 -0.92 -5.82 6.65
C ALA A 65 -0.63 -4.35 7.03
N ALA A 66 -1.39 -3.74 7.95
CA ALA A 66 -1.11 -2.39 8.41
C ALA A 66 0.28 -2.28 9.08
N ARG A 67 0.67 -3.26 9.91
CA ARG A 67 2.02 -3.32 10.50
C ARG A 67 3.12 -3.45 9.44
N LEU A 68 2.94 -4.33 8.45
CA LEU A 68 3.88 -4.45 7.33
C LEU A 68 4.04 -3.13 6.57
N VAL A 69 2.96 -2.37 6.39
CA VAL A 69 3.04 -1.04 5.77
C VAL A 69 3.85 -0.08 6.64
N GLU A 70 3.61 -0.04 7.95
CA GLU A 70 4.39 0.81 8.86
C GLU A 70 5.87 0.45 8.86
N GLU A 71 6.21 -0.84 8.86
CA GLU A 71 7.57 -1.35 8.77
C GLU A 71 8.23 -0.93 7.45
N ALA A 72 7.55 -1.17 6.31
CA ALA A 72 8.01 -0.78 4.99
C ALA A 72 8.14 0.74 4.84
N ALA A 73 7.34 1.54 5.55
CA ALA A 73 7.43 3.00 5.52
C ALA A 73 8.70 3.54 6.19
N ARG A 74 9.30 2.79 7.14
CA ARG A 74 10.54 3.17 7.83
C ARG A 74 11.79 2.88 7.01
N VAL A 75 11.68 2.02 6.01
CA VAL A 75 12.81 1.59 5.18
C VAL A 75 12.50 1.92 3.71
N PRO A 76 13.17 2.91 3.10
CA PRO A 76 12.93 3.29 1.70
C PRO A 76 13.54 2.28 0.73
N GLU A 77 13.00 1.06 0.70
CA GLU A 77 13.40 -0.03 -0.17
C GLU A 77 12.22 -0.56 -0.97
N LEU A 78 12.38 -0.67 -2.29
CA LEU A 78 11.30 -1.14 -3.17
C LEU A 78 10.83 -2.55 -2.82
N ALA A 79 11.71 -3.41 -2.31
CA ALA A 79 11.34 -4.76 -1.89
C ALA A 79 10.36 -4.74 -0.71
N ALA A 80 10.65 -3.95 0.33
CA ALA A 80 9.77 -3.78 1.49
C ALA A 80 8.41 -3.20 1.08
N VAL A 81 8.40 -2.15 0.25
CA VAL A 81 7.17 -1.54 -0.28
C VAL A 81 6.37 -2.54 -1.12
N THR A 82 7.04 -3.40 -1.89
CA THR A 82 6.38 -4.44 -2.70
C THR A 82 5.69 -5.50 -1.82
N VAL A 83 6.36 -5.96 -0.76
CA VAL A 83 5.77 -6.92 0.20
C VAL A 83 4.53 -6.32 0.85
N ALA A 84 4.62 -5.07 1.32
CA ALA A 84 3.49 -4.37 1.92
C ALA A 84 2.33 -4.18 0.93
N ALA A 85 2.62 -3.78 -0.32
CA ALA A 85 1.59 -3.64 -1.36
C ALA A 85 0.89 -4.97 -1.68
N ARG A 86 1.62 -6.10 -1.68
CA ARG A 86 1.02 -7.43 -1.87
C ARG A 86 0.18 -7.88 -0.68
N ALA A 87 0.60 -7.58 0.55
CA ALA A 87 -0.20 -7.85 1.74
C ALA A 87 -1.55 -7.10 1.68
N LEU A 88 -1.53 -5.82 1.28
CA LEU A 88 -2.75 -5.05 1.06
C LEU A 88 -3.63 -5.62 -0.06
N ALA A 89 -3.01 -6.04 -1.17
CA ALA A 89 -3.72 -6.62 -2.30
C ALA A 89 -4.44 -7.94 -1.97
N ALA A 90 -4.01 -8.65 -0.92
CA ALA A 90 -4.60 -9.90 -0.45
C ALA A 90 -5.82 -9.70 0.48
N LEU A 91 -6.06 -8.47 0.96
CA LEU A 91 -7.20 -8.15 1.83
C LEU A 91 -8.50 -7.89 1.06
N ALA A 92 -8.44 -7.77 -0.26
CA ALA A 92 -9.48 -7.15 -1.06
C ALA A 92 -9.81 -7.90 -2.34
#